data_AF-A0A235ILM8-F1
#
_entry.id   AF-A0A235ILM8-F1
#
_cell.length_a   1.000
_cell.length_b   1.000
_cell.length_c   1.000
_cell.angle_alpha   90.00
_cell.angle_beta   90.00
_cell.angle_gamma   90.00
#
_symmetry.space_group_name_H-M   'P 1'
#
loop_
_entity.id
_entity.type
_entity.pdbx_description
1 polymer ?
#
loop_
_entity_poly.entity_id
_entity_poly.type
_entity_poly.pdbx_seq_one_letter_code
_entity_poly.pdbx_strand_id
1 'polypeptide(L)'
;MNASSRLDLETSDVTGETFGQGNVAPIKVTGSPIVLRNSGIYGLNRKQSNVRSIGSITVTGGTKIELDNSNITNADFYYVNGVEAVTLTAESIAMKNGSGVSSRGNNQGNGRVAIAATNGSVEINDGGVSSYGKGGQGGALSITATDSVSITNDSFIDSRGSGDGGGPITIIANSVLVDNSMLRSGDSDQGGGSLTIDAVDSIKIANNSRLNSKTLGGGDSGNITLDADVISLLDSTIESRTIIGEGNAGQTKITANSRFLADNSKILTTVDNGAVGNGGTIDITTGFFSAINGTAVRSSTLSQGNAGNVKITAPDGVLFSTGSGVFSEVQQGARGNGGSIDIITDSLSLNQNAQLSSSTSGFGTAGDVNLTTKTLSLESGGRVSATATETASEGKAGIITVTADRVNLSGKNSGMSYNN
;
A
#
# COMPACT_ATOMS: atom_id res chain seq x y z
N MET A 1 30.16 24.70 3.06
CA MET A 1 31.24 23.78 3.49
C MET A 1 31.63 22.94 2.30
N ASN A 2 32.91 22.62 2.09
CA ASN A 2 33.33 21.75 0.98
C ASN A 2 32.72 20.35 1.16
N ALA A 3 32.22 19.75 0.08
CA ALA A 3 31.51 18.46 0.08
C ALA A 3 32.35 17.24 0.52
N SER A 4 33.60 17.44 0.97
CA SER A 4 34.57 16.38 1.29
C SER A 4 34.83 16.20 2.80
N SER A 5 34.35 17.11 3.67
CA SER A 5 34.56 17.00 5.11
C SER A 5 33.40 16.27 5.80
N ARG A 6 33.72 15.43 6.78
CA ARG A 6 32.74 14.85 7.71
C ARG A 6 31.97 15.97 8.43
N LEU A 7 30.66 15.78 8.58
CA LEU A 7 29.81 16.64 9.40
C LEU A 7 29.15 15.80 10.48
N ASP A 8 29.43 16.12 11.74
CA ASP A 8 28.76 15.54 12.89
C ASP A 8 27.96 16.63 13.60
N LEU A 9 26.68 16.39 13.82
CA LEU A 9 25.84 17.17 14.73
C LEU A 9 25.52 16.30 15.94
N GLU A 10 25.98 16.75 17.10
CA GLU A 10 25.72 16.08 18.38
C GLU A 10 25.00 17.06 19.30
N THR A 11 23.77 16.73 19.70
CA THR A 11 22.92 17.58 20.54
C THR A 11 22.79 19.03 20.04
N SER A 12 22.81 19.21 18.71
CA SER A 12 22.91 20.52 18.06
C SER A 12 21.96 20.63 16.87
N ASP A 13 21.27 21.76 16.74
CA ASP A 13 20.30 21.97 15.68
C ASP A 13 20.77 22.94 14.60
N VAL A 14 20.37 22.70 13.36
CA VAL A 14 20.44 23.66 12.25
C VAL A 14 19.03 24.16 11.98
N THR A 15 18.79 25.46 12.16
CA THR A 15 17.46 26.05 12.01
C THR A 15 17.44 27.16 10.98
N GLY A 16 16.44 27.14 10.10
CA GLY A 16 16.06 28.29 9.30
C GLY A 16 15.35 29.32 10.17
N GLU A 17 15.72 30.60 10.04
CA GLU A 17 15.07 31.70 10.73
C GLU A 17 14.77 32.84 9.75
N THR A 18 13.70 33.59 10.03
CA THR A 18 13.42 34.89 9.41
C THR A 18 13.07 35.90 10.51
N PHE A 19 13.44 37.16 10.30
CA PHE A 19 13.06 38.29 11.15
C PHE A 19 11.99 39.13 10.43
N GLY A 20 10.77 39.16 10.94
CA GLY A 20 9.66 39.96 10.39
C GLY A 20 8.72 39.20 9.44
N GLN A 21 8.02 39.91 8.54
CA GLN A 21 7.25 39.28 7.45
C GLN A 21 8.21 38.85 6.34
N GLY A 22 8.32 37.55 6.06
CA GLY A 22 9.28 37.07 5.07
C GLY A 22 9.17 35.59 4.72
N ASN A 23 9.98 35.19 3.74
CA ASN A 23 10.16 33.81 3.31
C ASN A 23 11.40 33.25 4.02
N VAL A 24 11.33 32.03 4.56
CA VAL A 24 12.51 31.37 5.10
C VAL A 24 13.35 30.82 3.95
N ALA A 25 14.65 31.15 3.94
CA ALA A 25 15.57 30.68 2.91
C ALA A 25 15.77 29.16 2.97
N PRO A 26 16.11 28.50 1.84
CA PRO A 26 16.43 27.09 1.84
C PRO A 26 17.65 26.74 2.70
N ILE A 27 17.61 25.59 3.36
CA ILE A 27 18.73 25.02 4.11
C ILE A 27 19.47 24.04 3.21
N LYS A 28 20.79 24.21 3.09
CA LYS A 28 21.67 23.26 2.38
C LYS A 28 22.74 22.75 3.33
N VAL A 29 22.75 21.44 3.55
CA VAL A 29 23.75 20.75 4.37
C VAL A 29 24.53 19.77 3.51
N THR A 30 25.86 19.84 3.57
CA THR A 30 26.77 19.02 2.78
C THR A 30 27.88 18.46 3.65
N GLY A 31 28.23 17.19 3.48
CA GLY A 31 29.33 16.56 4.20
C GLY A 31 29.58 15.13 3.71
N SER A 32 30.64 14.48 4.16
CA SER A 32 30.93 13.10 3.79
C SER A 32 31.73 12.36 4.89
N PRO A 33 31.09 11.54 5.73
CA PRO A 33 29.64 11.35 5.89
C PRO A 33 28.98 12.52 6.65
N ILE A 34 27.64 12.51 6.72
CA ILE A 34 26.84 13.33 7.61
C ILE A 34 26.24 12.43 8.69
N VAL A 35 26.43 12.77 9.96
CA VAL A 35 25.83 12.03 11.09
C VAL A 35 25.15 13.00 12.05
N LEU A 36 23.89 12.73 12.37
CA LEU A 36 23.10 13.46 13.35
C LEU A 36 22.81 12.54 14.53
N ARG A 37 23.16 12.97 15.74
CA ARG A 37 22.83 12.29 17.00
C ARG A 37 22.10 13.24 17.92
N ASN A 38 20.88 12.90 18.34
CA ASN A 38 20.06 13.73 19.24
C ASN A 38 19.95 15.19 18.77
N SER A 39 19.87 15.37 17.45
CA SER A 39 20.02 16.64 16.74
C SER A 39 18.93 16.79 15.68
N GLY A 40 18.69 18.00 15.18
CA GLY A 40 17.80 18.19 14.05
C GLY A 40 18.14 19.30 13.07
N ILE A 41 17.54 19.19 11.87
CA ILE A 41 17.57 20.22 10.84
C ILE A 41 16.13 20.67 10.60
N TYR A 42 15.84 21.92 10.96
CA TYR A 42 14.49 22.45 10.98
C TYR A 42 14.36 23.64 10.04
N GLY A 43 13.47 23.56 9.06
CA GLY A 43 13.15 24.68 8.19
C GLY A 43 12.58 25.87 8.97
N LEU A 44 11.81 25.58 10.03
CA LEU A 44 11.32 26.55 11.00
C LEU A 44 11.14 25.87 12.37
N ASN A 45 11.78 26.38 13.43
CA ASN A 45 11.75 25.75 14.76
C ASN A 45 10.79 26.44 15.76
N ARG A 46 10.15 27.56 15.41
CA ARG A 46 9.20 28.28 16.29
C ARG A 46 8.05 28.92 15.50
N LYS A 47 6.88 29.02 16.12
CA LYS A 47 5.72 29.74 15.56
C LYS A 47 6.08 31.21 15.32
N GLN A 48 6.04 31.63 14.07
CA GLN A 48 6.15 33.03 13.68
C GLN A 48 4.92 33.37 12.84
N SER A 49 4.06 34.26 13.33
CA SER A 49 2.77 34.63 12.69
C SER A 49 2.90 35.29 11.32
N ASN A 50 4.12 35.53 10.86
CA ASN A 50 4.46 36.44 9.76
C ASN A 50 5.19 35.72 8.60
N VAL A 51 5.41 34.40 8.69
CA VAL A 51 6.11 33.61 7.66
C VAL A 51 5.16 33.34 6.49
N ARG A 52 5.60 33.68 5.27
CA ARG A 52 4.80 33.50 4.04
C ARG A 52 5.08 32.17 3.35
N SER A 53 6.33 31.74 3.31
CA SER A 53 6.78 30.46 2.75
C SER A 53 8.04 29.95 3.45
N ILE A 54 8.31 28.65 3.32
CA ILE A 54 9.51 28.00 3.87
C ILE A 54 10.20 27.26 2.73
N GLY A 55 11.43 27.67 2.43
CA GLY A 55 12.28 27.05 1.42
C GLY A 55 12.61 25.60 1.73
N SER A 56 13.20 24.93 0.75
CA SER A 56 13.54 23.50 0.84
C SER A 56 14.66 23.22 1.86
N ILE A 57 14.71 21.97 2.34
CA ILE A 57 15.86 21.42 3.05
C ILE A 57 16.53 20.40 2.14
N THR A 58 17.80 20.63 1.81
CA THR A 58 18.62 19.69 1.02
C THR A 58 19.79 19.21 1.86
N VAL A 59 19.90 17.91 2.06
CA VAL A 59 21.01 17.26 2.76
C VAL A 59 21.73 16.33 1.79
N THR A 60 22.99 16.64 1.49
CA THR A 60 23.82 15.87 0.55
C THR A 60 25.02 15.29 1.29
N GLY A 61 24.94 14.00 1.59
CA GLY A 61 26.06 13.20 2.07
C GLY A 61 26.89 12.67 0.90
N GLY A 62 28.21 12.61 1.02
CA GLY A 62 29.03 11.83 0.09
C GLY A 62 28.76 10.34 0.31
N THR A 63 29.37 9.75 1.34
CA THR A 63 29.28 8.31 1.60
C THR A 63 28.05 7.87 2.38
N LYS A 64 27.59 8.68 3.34
CA LYS A 64 26.46 8.30 4.22
C LYS A 64 25.73 9.50 4.79
N ILE A 65 24.43 9.37 4.96
CA ILE A 65 23.63 10.14 5.92
C ILE A 65 23.13 9.18 7.00
N GLU A 66 23.45 9.45 8.26
CA GLU A 66 22.96 8.67 9.40
C GLU A 66 22.20 9.57 10.37
N LEU A 67 20.95 9.21 10.68
CA LEU A 67 20.12 9.83 11.69
C LEU A 67 19.94 8.85 12.86
N ASP A 68 20.29 9.30 14.07
CA ASP A 68 20.16 8.53 15.31
C ASP A 68 19.42 9.38 16.35
N ASN A 69 18.17 9.05 16.65
CA ASN A 69 17.28 9.87 17.48
C ASN A 69 17.27 11.34 17.02
N SER A 70 17.16 11.52 15.71
CA SER A 70 17.39 12.78 15.01
C SER A 70 16.35 13.05 13.95
N ASN A 71 16.04 14.34 13.72
CA ASN A 71 14.93 14.76 12.87
C ASN A 71 15.33 15.78 11.81
N ILE A 72 14.86 15.60 10.58
CA ILE A 72 14.91 16.61 9.51
C ILE A 72 13.48 17.00 9.16
N THR A 73 13.08 18.21 9.49
CA THR A 73 11.68 18.64 9.38
C THR A 73 11.56 19.98 8.68
N ASN A 74 10.91 20.00 7.51
CA ASN A 74 10.53 21.23 6.85
C ASN A 74 9.12 21.64 7.25
N ALA A 75 9.05 22.63 8.14
CA ALA A 75 7.87 23.11 8.84
C ALA A 75 7.25 22.08 9.81
N ASP A 76 6.89 22.55 11.00
CA ASP A 76 6.14 21.76 12.00
C ASP A 76 4.93 22.56 12.51
N PHE A 77 3.84 21.85 12.88
CA PHE A 77 2.50 22.21 13.43
C PHE A 77 1.83 23.57 13.06
N TYR A 78 2.50 24.43 12.30
CA TYR A 78 2.15 25.81 12.05
C TYR A 78 1.97 25.97 10.55
N TYR A 79 0.74 26.28 10.22
CA TYR A 79 0.12 26.26 8.91
C TYR A 79 0.67 27.35 7.99
N VAL A 80 1.88 27.13 7.44
CA VAL A 80 2.53 28.02 6.48
C VAL A 80 2.28 27.52 5.06
N ASN A 81 1.87 28.42 4.16
CA ASN A 81 1.67 28.09 2.75
C ASN A 81 3.03 27.97 2.03
N GLY A 82 3.11 27.20 0.94
CA GLY A 82 4.33 27.15 0.11
C GLY A 82 5.54 26.54 0.83
N VAL A 83 5.35 25.45 1.57
CA VAL A 83 6.46 24.65 2.13
C VAL A 83 7.05 23.79 1.03
N GLU A 84 8.34 23.95 0.77
CA GLU A 84 9.07 23.20 -0.26
C GLU A 84 9.55 21.82 0.24
N ALA A 85 10.27 21.10 -0.62
CA ALA A 85 10.68 19.73 -0.39
C ALA A 85 11.74 19.56 0.71
N VAL A 86 11.76 18.38 1.34
CA VAL A 86 12.95 17.83 2.00
C VAL A 86 13.59 16.80 1.08
N THR A 87 14.88 16.95 0.80
CA THR A 87 15.65 16.02 -0.04
C THR A 87 16.90 15.55 0.67
N LEU A 88 17.07 14.23 0.78
CA LEU A 88 18.29 13.58 1.25
C LEU A 88 18.93 12.80 0.09
N THR A 89 20.24 12.94 -0.09
CA THR A 89 21.00 12.18 -1.09
C THR A 89 22.37 11.80 -0.55
N ALA A 90 22.73 10.53 -0.63
CA ALA A 90 24.05 9.99 -0.29
C ALA A 90 24.25 8.60 -0.92
N GLU A 91 25.46 8.02 -0.87
CA GLU A 91 25.63 6.62 -1.28
C GLU A 91 24.73 5.67 -0.46
N SER A 92 24.64 5.87 0.86
CA SER A 92 23.76 5.13 1.76
C SER A 92 23.05 6.05 2.77
N ILE A 93 21.85 5.67 3.22
CA ILE A 93 21.06 6.44 4.18
C ILE A 93 20.53 5.52 5.26
N ALA A 94 20.73 5.87 6.53
CA ALA A 94 20.23 5.10 7.67
C ALA A 94 19.49 6.01 8.67
N MET A 95 18.34 5.56 9.14
CA MET A 95 17.50 6.20 10.15
C MET A 95 17.21 5.19 11.27
N LYS A 96 17.51 5.53 12.52
CA LYS A 96 17.31 4.66 13.68
C LYS A 96 16.81 5.41 14.92
N ASN A 97 16.25 4.67 15.88
CA ASN A 97 15.91 5.14 17.23
C ASN A 97 14.95 6.33 17.24
N GLY A 98 13.79 6.20 16.60
CA GLY A 98 12.77 7.25 16.47
C GLY A 98 13.09 8.35 15.47
N SER A 99 14.11 8.17 14.61
CA SER A 99 14.53 9.20 13.66
C SER A 99 13.46 9.53 12.61
N GLY A 100 13.32 10.83 12.30
CA GLY A 100 12.28 11.35 11.43
C GLY A 100 12.77 12.20 10.26
N VAL A 101 12.14 12.04 9.09
CA VAL A 101 12.26 12.98 7.96
C VAL A 101 10.86 13.42 7.58
N SER A 102 10.57 14.72 7.59
CA SER A 102 9.22 15.20 7.28
C SER A 102 9.15 16.54 6.59
N SER A 103 8.11 16.71 5.77
CA SER A 103 7.73 18.01 5.22
C SER A 103 6.23 18.22 5.39
N ARG A 104 5.83 19.34 6.01
CA ARG A 104 4.44 19.61 6.39
C ARG A 104 3.97 20.94 5.82
N GLY A 105 3.10 20.90 4.82
CA GLY A 105 2.56 22.07 4.14
C GLY A 105 1.08 22.36 4.45
N ASN A 106 0.63 23.53 4.00
CA ASN A 106 -0.72 24.04 4.15
C ASN A 106 -1.27 24.46 2.77
N ASN A 107 -2.58 24.25 2.50
CA ASN A 107 -3.32 24.64 1.29
C ASN A 107 -2.47 24.70 -0.01
N GLN A 108 -2.45 23.59 -0.76
CA GLN A 108 -1.80 23.44 -2.09
C GLN A 108 -0.26 23.53 -2.14
N GLY A 109 0.44 23.68 -1.01
CA GLY A 109 1.91 23.68 -0.90
C GLY A 109 2.48 22.33 -0.48
N ASN A 110 2.35 21.31 -1.32
CA ASN A 110 2.64 19.90 -1.03
C ASN A 110 4.11 19.65 -0.68
N GLY A 111 4.43 19.59 0.61
CA GLY A 111 5.76 19.33 1.14
C GLY A 111 6.30 17.96 0.72
N ARG A 112 6.96 17.88 -0.44
CA ARG A 112 7.55 16.63 -0.95
C ARG A 112 8.65 16.13 -0.03
N VAL A 113 8.78 14.82 0.11
CA VAL A 113 9.96 14.18 0.71
C VAL A 113 10.61 13.26 -0.32
N ALA A 114 11.91 13.44 -0.55
CA ALA A 114 12.71 12.60 -1.44
C ALA A 114 13.96 12.09 -0.71
N ILE A 115 14.12 10.77 -0.65
CA ILE A 115 15.28 10.11 -0.05
C ILE A 115 15.92 9.23 -1.13
N ALA A 116 17.18 9.48 -1.47
CA ALA A 116 17.87 8.78 -2.54
C ALA A 116 19.24 8.25 -2.07
N ALA A 117 19.38 6.93 -1.96
CA ALA A 117 20.66 6.25 -1.87
C ALA A 117 21.19 6.00 -3.30
N THR A 118 22.34 6.59 -3.64
CA THR A 118 22.87 6.58 -5.02
C THR A 118 23.78 5.39 -5.32
N ASN A 119 24.23 4.67 -4.30
CA ASN A 119 25.13 3.52 -4.43
C ASN A 119 25.08 2.66 -3.16
N GLY A 120 23.89 2.19 -2.82
CA GLY A 120 23.63 1.46 -1.59
C GLY A 120 22.17 1.45 -1.21
N SER A 121 21.93 1.35 0.10
CA SER A 121 20.61 1.12 0.69
C SER A 121 20.06 2.32 1.45
N VAL A 122 18.73 2.32 1.58
CA VAL A 122 18.00 3.13 2.56
C VAL A 122 17.49 2.20 3.66
N GLU A 123 17.93 2.43 4.90
CA GLU A 123 17.50 1.69 6.08
C GLU A 123 16.70 2.59 7.02
N ILE A 124 15.46 2.23 7.30
CA ILE A 124 14.58 2.91 8.25
C ILE A 124 14.18 1.87 9.30
N ASN A 125 14.71 2.03 10.50
CA ASN A 125 14.54 1.10 11.61
C ASN A 125 14.00 1.88 12.81
N ASP A 126 12.79 1.60 13.29
CA ASP A 126 12.16 2.46 14.31
C ASP A 126 12.20 3.94 13.89
N GLY A 127 11.72 4.24 12.68
CA GLY A 127 11.83 5.58 12.08
C GLY A 127 10.59 6.00 11.29
N GLY A 128 10.54 7.29 10.96
CA GLY A 128 9.39 7.89 10.29
C GLY A 128 9.77 8.75 9.09
N VAL A 129 9.12 8.53 7.95
CA VAL A 129 9.19 9.45 6.81
C VAL A 129 7.79 9.95 6.51
N SER A 130 7.58 11.27 6.48
CA SER A 130 6.24 11.80 6.26
C SER A 130 6.17 13.03 5.37
N SER A 131 5.19 13.04 4.48
CA SER A 131 4.73 14.21 3.76
C SER A 131 3.29 14.50 4.16
N TYR A 132 3.01 15.70 4.65
CA TYR A 132 1.68 16.06 5.13
C TYR A 132 1.16 17.35 4.50
N GLY A 133 -0.08 17.32 4.00
CA GLY A 133 -0.78 18.49 3.48
C GLY A 133 -2.02 18.81 4.29
N LYS A 134 -2.00 19.87 5.11
CA LYS A 134 -3.24 20.33 5.77
C LYS A 134 -4.11 21.12 4.80
N GLY A 135 -5.39 20.76 4.75
CA GLY A 135 -6.39 21.44 3.92
C GLY A 135 -6.18 21.22 2.41
N GLY A 136 -5.30 20.28 2.04
CA GLY A 136 -5.03 19.88 0.66
C GLY A 136 -4.55 18.43 0.60
N GLN A 137 -4.01 18.03 -0.56
CA GLN A 137 -3.45 16.70 -0.76
C GLN A 137 -2.14 16.50 0.01
N GLY A 138 -1.85 15.28 0.47
CA GLY A 138 -0.50 14.91 0.91
C GLY A 138 0.54 15.14 -0.20
N GLY A 139 1.77 15.47 0.17
CA GLY A 139 2.83 15.65 -0.83
C GLY A 139 3.47 14.34 -1.27
N ALA A 140 4.07 14.34 -2.45
CA ALA A 140 4.73 13.13 -2.95
C ALA A 140 5.87 12.69 -2.02
N LEU A 141 5.97 11.39 -1.78
CA LEU A 141 7.04 10.77 -1.00
C LEU A 141 7.73 9.72 -1.87
N SER A 142 9.03 9.92 -2.13
CA SER A 142 9.82 8.99 -2.92
C SER A 142 11.05 8.51 -2.16
N ILE A 143 11.25 7.19 -2.09
CA ILE A 143 12.45 6.55 -1.55
C ILE A 143 13.08 5.70 -2.65
N THR A 144 14.31 6.00 -3.03
CA THR A 144 15.03 5.26 -4.07
C THR A 144 16.37 4.76 -3.56
N ALA A 145 16.74 3.54 -3.89
CA ALA A 145 18.03 2.94 -3.57
C ALA A 145 18.52 2.10 -4.76
N THR A 146 19.83 1.93 -4.93
CA THR A 146 20.34 0.99 -5.94
C THR A 146 20.25 -0.44 -5.45
N ASP A 147 20.41 -0.67 -4.15
CA ASP A 147 20.55 -2.01 -3.57
C ASP A 147 19.28 -2.41 -2.85
N SER A 148 18.94 -1.76 -1.74
CA SER A 148 17.73 -2.11 -1.00
C SER A 148 17.08 -0.96 -0.25
N VAL A 149 15.77 -1.09 -0.04
CA VAL A 149 15.02 -0.28 0.92
C VAL A 149 14.48 -1.21 2.00
N SER A 150 14.85 -0.94 3.25
CA SER A 150 14.40 -1.71 4.41
C SER A 150 13.65 -0.82 5.39
N ILE A 151 12.39 -1.15 5.67
CA ILE A 151 11.49 -0.41 6.57
C ILE A 151 11.05 -1.40 7.66
N THR A 152 11.55 -1.20 8.87
CA THR A 152 11.54 -2.23 9.92
C THR A 152 11.22 -1.66 11.30
N ASN A 153 10.78 -2.51 12.24
CA ASN A 153 10.60 -2.17 13.65
C ASN A 153 9.68 -0.97 13.90
N ASP A 154 8.37 -1.11 13.67
CA ASP A 154 7.35 -0.07 13.90
C ASP A 154 7.56 1.21 13.08
N SER A 155 8.31 1.13 11.97
CA SER A 155 8.55 2.26 11.10
C SER A 155 7.30 2.66 10.31
N PHE A 156 7.21 3.95 9.96
CA PHE A 156 6.11 4.46 9.15
C PHE A 156 6.56 5.34 7.97
N ILE A 157 5.94 5.13 6.82
CA ILE A 157 6.02 5.99 5.64
C ILE A 157 4.63 6.56 5.38
N ASP A 158 4.46 7.87 5.49
CA ASP A 158 3.13 8.49 5.60
C ASP A 158 2.99 9.70 4.65
N SER A 159 2.04 9.65 3.73
CA SER A 159 1.79 10.69 2.73
C SER A 159 0.34 11.19 2.80
N ARG A 160 -0.09 11.63 3.99
CA ARG A 160 -1.49 12.03 4.26
C ARG A 160 -1.80 13.47 3.91
N GLY A 161 -3.05 13.73 3.53
CA GLY A 161 -3.62 15.07 3.45
C GLY A 161 -4.96 15.16 4.16
N SER A 162 -5.25 16.31 4.77
CA SER A 162 -6.50 16.54 5.52
C SER A 162 -7.57 17.31 4.73
N GLY A 163 -7.28 17.65 3.47
CA GLY A 163 -8.23 18.29 2.55
C GLY A 163 -8.54 17.35 1.40
N ASP A 164 -7.69 17.34 0.39
CA ASP A 164 -7.96 16.73 -0.93
C ASP A 164 -7.44 15.30 -1.10
N GLY A 165 -7.06 14.63 -0.01
CA GLY A 165 -6.63 13.23 -0.06
C GLY A 165 -5.15 12.98 0.25
N GLY A 166 -4.73 11.72 0.14
CA GLY A 166 -3.32 11.35 0.28
C GLY A 166 -2.48 11.69 -0.95
N GLY A 167 -1.18 11.93 -0.72
CA GLY A 167 -0.17 12.05 -1.77
C GLY A 167 0.39 10.69 -2.19
N PRO A 168 1.04 10.60 -3.35
CA PRO A 168 1.64 9.35 -3.82
C PRO A 168 2.88 8.96 -3.01
N ILE A 169 3.00 7.67 -2.71
CA ILE A 169 4.22 7.03 -2.20
C ILE A 169 4.84 6.19 -3.30
N THR A 170 6.15 6.34 -3.53
CA THR A 170 6.91 5.53 -4.48
C THR A 170 8.20 5.03 -3.85
N ILE A 171 8.42 3.72 -3.89
CA ILE A 171 9.65 3.07 -3.43
C ILE A 171 10.27 2.31 -4.60
N ILE A 172 11.54 2.58 -4.89
CA ILE A 172 12.27 1.93 -5.99
C ILE A 172 13.60 1.39 -5.46
N ALA A 173 13.87 0.09 -5.66
CA ALA A 173 15.13 -0.55 -5.26
C ALA A 173 15.43 -1.82 -6.05
N ASN A 174 16.59 -2.45 -5.83
CA ASN A 174 16.73 -3.85 -6.26
C ASN A 174 15.88 -4.79 -5.38
N SER A 175 15.89 -4.60 -4.05
CA SER A 175 15.01 -5.36 -3.14
C SER A 175 14.34 -4.44 -2.10
N VAL A 176 13.09 -4.74 -1.73
CA VAL A 176 12.32 -3.98 -0.72
C VAL A 176 11.83 -4.90 0.39
N LEU A 177 12.10 -4.52 1.64
CA LEU A 177 11.59 -5.16 2.85
C LEU A 177 10.71 -4.18 3.63
N VAL A 178 9.48 -4.59 3.93
CA VAL A 178 8.60 -3.95 4.91
C VAL A 178 8.31 -4.96 6.00
N ASP A 179 8.77 -4.71 7.21
CA ASP A 179 8.69 -5.66 8.32
C ASP A 179 8.19 -4.99 9.60
N ASN A 180 7.11 -5.51 10.19
CA ASN A 180 6.42 -4.87 11.31
C ASN A 180 6.26 -3.35 11.15
N SER A 181 5.82 -2.90 9.97
CA SER A 181 5.84 -1.48 9.60
C SER A 181 4.63 -1.07 8.75
N MET A 182 4.39 0.24 8.63
CA MET A 182 3.24 0.78 7.91
C MET A 182 3.65 1.74 6.78
N LEU A 183 3.12 1.51 5.57
CA LEU A 183 3.16 2.48 4.47
C LEU A 183 1.74 2.96 4.24
N ARG A 184 1.55 4.28 4.29
CA ARG A 184 0.24 4.92 4.22
C ARG A 184 0.19 6.09 3.26
N SER A 185 -0.58 5.93 2.21
CA SER A 185 -0.99 7.01 1.31
C SER A 185 -2.51 7.30 1.42
N GLY A 186 -3.22 6.69 2.38
CA GLY A 186 -4.66 6.88 2.61
C GLY A 186 -5.01 7.52 3.97
N ASP A 187 -6.22 7.29 4.46
CA ASP A 187 -6.84 7.86 5.68
C ASP A 187 -7.29 9.32 5.58
N SER A 188 -7.80 9.73 4.41
CA SER A 188 -8.39 11.06 4.24
C SER A 188 -9.92 10.99 4.15
N ASP A 189 -10.56 12.14 4.34
CA ASP A 189 -12.00 12.29 4.16
C ASP A 189 -12.42 12.47 2.69
N GLN A 190 -11.46 12.61 1.75
CA GLN A 190 -11.73 13.00 0.35
C GLN A 190 -10.96 12.18 -0.70
N GLY A 191 -10.28 11.09 -0.31
CA GLY A 191 -9.65 10.12 -1.21
C GLY A 191 -8.24 9.62 -0.84
N GLY A 192 -7.88 8.43 -1.30
CA GLY A 192 -6.55 7.84 -1.08
C GLY A 192 -5.53 8.24 -2.16
N GLY A 193 -4.28 8.48 -1.77
CA GLY A 193 -3.15 8.62 -2.68
C GLY A 193 -2.58 7.27 -3.12
N SER A 194 -1.88 7.19 -4.26
CA SER A 194 -1.31 5.92 -4.71
C SER A 194 -0.11 5.45 -3.89
N LEU A 195 0.11 4.14 -3.83
CA LEU A 195 1.29 3.51 -3.25
C LEU A 195 1.91 2.58 -4.29
N THR A 196 3.17 2.83 -4.65
CA THR A 196 3.91 2.01 -5.62
C THR A 196 5.20 1.52 -5.01
N ILE A 197 5.44 0.21 -5.11
CA ILE A 197 6.74 -0.41 -4.82
C ILE A 197 7.19 -1.12 -6.09
N ASP A 198 8.32 -0.70 -6.62
CA ASP A 198 8.96 -1.24 -7.81
C ASP A 198 10.33 -1.76 -7.40
N ALA A 199 10.51 -3.08 -7.44
CA ALA A 199 11.76 -3.74 -7.13
C ALA A 199 12.21 -4.59 -8.31
N VAL A 200 13.52 -4.72 -8.53
CA VAL A 200 14.01 -5.61 -9.59
C VAL A 200 13.90 -7.07 -9.17
N ASP A 201 14.41 -7.40 -7.99
CA ASP A 201 14.54 -8.76 -7.49
C ASP A 201 13.36 -9.15 -6.61
N SER A 202 13.13 -8.43 -5.51
CA SER A 202 12.15 -8.90 -4.52
C SER A 202 11.44 -7.81 -3.73
N ILE A 203 10.16 -8.09 -3.42
CA ILE A 203 9.38 -7.37 -2.41
C ILE A 203 8.96 -8.37 -1.32
N LYS A 204 9.35 -8.10 -0.07
CA LYS A 204 8.89 -8.85 1.10
C LYS A 204 8.15 -7.94 2.05
N ILE A 205 6.91 -8.30 2.38
CA ILE A 205 6.06 -7.61 3.35
C ILE A 205 5.72 -8.63 4.45
N ALA A 206 6.18 -8.38 5.68
CA ALA A 206 6.18 -9.38 6.76
C ALA A 206 5.73 -8.83 8.12
N ASN A 207 5.35 -9.75 9.02
CA ASN A 207 5.12 -9.52 10.45
C ASN A 207 4.14 -8.37 10.76
N ASN A 208 2.86 -8.52 10.44
CA ASN A 208 1.82 -7.50 10.65
C ASN A 208 2.03 -6.19 9.88
N SER A 209 2.88 -6.19 8.85
CA SER A 209 3.07 -5.01 8.02
C SER A 209 1.79 -4.64 7.26
N ARG A 210 1.63 -3.34 7.02
CA ARG A 210 0.44 -2.79 6.38
C ARG A 210 0.78 -1.80 5.29
N LEU A 211 0.25 -2.05 4.09
CA LEU A 211 0.26 -1.11 2.98
C LEU A 211 -1.16 -0.61 2.81
N ASN A 212 -1.42 0.68 3.02
CA ASN A 212 -2.76 1.21 2.96
C ASN A 212 -2.87 2.46 2.07
N SER A 213 -3.98 2.50 1.33
CA SER A 213 -4.40 3.60 0.47
C SER A 213 -5.92 3.85 0.61
N LYS A 214 -6.49 3.45 1.75
CA LYS A 214 -7.92 3.52 2.06
C LYS A 214 -8.44 4.96 2.20
N THR A 215 -9.74 5.15 2.04
CA THR A 215 -10.46 6.40 2.32
C THR A 215 -11.36 6.24 3.56
N LEU A 216 -11.52 7.30 4.34
CA LEU A 216 -12.43 7.35 5.50
C LEU A 216 -13.69 8.19 5.22
N GLY A 217 -13.75 8.87 4.07
CA GLY A 217 -14.86 9.77 3.71
C GLY A 217 -15.26 9.70 2.24
N GLY A 218 -15.74 10.82 1.71
CA GLY A 218 -16.49 10.97 0.45
C GLY A 218 -15.68 10.91 -0.87
N GLY A 219 -14.48 10.35 -0.88
CA GLY A 219 -13.67 10.24 -2.12
C GLY A 219 -13.06 8.86 -2.32
N ASP A 220 -12.76 8.51 -3.57
CA ASP A 220 -12.26 7.18 -3.95
C ASP A 220 -10.94 6.80 -3.25
N SER A 221 -10.78 5.52 -2.92
CA SER A 221 -9.52 5.00 -2.37
C SER A 221 -8.42 4.96 -3.44
N GLY A 222 -7.16 5.11 -3.03
CA GLY A 222 -6.06 5.16 -3.99
C GLY A 222 -5.55 3.78 -4.38
N ASN A 223 -4.76 3.70 -5.45
CA ASN A 223 -4.29 2.41 -5.96
C ASN A 223 -3.01 1.94 -5.28
N ILE A 224 -2.85 0.62 -5.16
CA ILE A 224 -1.62 -0.02 -4.70
C ILE A 224 -1.03 -0.83 -5.86
N THR A 225 0.25 -0.62 -6.18
CA THR A 225 0.98 -1.36 -7.22
C THR A 225 2.28 -1.93 -6.65
N LEU A 226 2.47 -3.23 -6.84
CA LEU A 226 3.71 -3.95 -6.52
C LEU A 226 4.27 -4.60 -7.79
N ASP A 227 5.55 -4.40 -8.08
CA ASP A 227 6.25 -5.01 -9.22
C ASP A 227 7.61 -5.56 -8.78
N ALA A 228 7.88 -6.84 -9.04
CA ALA A 228 9.16 -7.50 -8.77
C ALA A 228 9.36 -8.82 -9.54
N ASP A 229 10.52 -9.47 -9.42
CA ASP A 229 10.65 -10.88 -9.82
C ASP A 229 9.93 -11.81 -8.82
N VAL A 230 10.12 -11.59 -7.52
CA VAL A 230 9.49 -12.36 -6.45
C VAL A 230 8.80 -11.46 -5.43
N ILE A 231 7.54 -11.79 -5.11
CA ILE A 231 6.78 -11.10 -4.05
C ILE A 231 6.41 -12.10 -2.95
N SER A 232 6.61 -11.72 -1.69
CA SER A 232 6.18 -12.49 -0.51
C SER A 232 5.41 -11.62 0.47
N LEU A 233 4.18 -12.00 0.77
CA LEU A 233 3.29 -11.37 1.74
C LEU A 233 3.05 -12.35 2.90
N LEU A 234 3.63 -12.08 4.06
CA LEU A 234 3.66 -12.98 5.21
C LEU A 234 3.03 -12.29 6.42
N ASP A 235 1.94 -12.84 6.97
CA ASP A 235 1.25 -12.27 8.13
C ASP A 235 0.91 -10.77 7.97
N SER A 236 0.52 -10.33 6.77
CA SER A 236 0.49 -8.90 6.41
C SER A 236 -0.78 -8.50 5.65
N THR A 237 -1.04 -7.19 5.57
CA THR A 237 -2.24 -6.64 4.93
C THR A 237 -1.91 -5.58 3.88
N ILE A 238 -2.48 -5.75 2.68
CA ILE A 238 -2.55 -4.74 1.62
C ILE A 238 -3.99 -4.28 1.49
N GLU A 239 -4.24 -2.97 1.50
CA GLU A 239 -5.61 -2.46 1.47
C GLU A 239 -5.84 -1.13 0.75
N SER A 240 -6.86 -1.12 -0.09
CA SER A 240 -7.42 0.07 -0.73
C SER A 240 -8.94 0.05 -0.61
N ARG A 241 -9.43 0.31 0.62
CA ARG A 241 -10.84 0.15 0.99
C ARG A 241 -11.54 1.49 1.18
N THR A 242 -12.85 1.52 0.94
CA THR A 242 -13.73 2.60 1.39
C THR A 242 -14.36 2.23 2.72
N ILE A 243 -14.11 3.03 3.76
CA ILE A 243 -14.53 2.70 5.12
C ILE A 243 -15.89 3.33 5.48
N ILE A 244 -16.05 4.64 5.29
CA ILE A 244 -17.29 5.40 5.55
C ILE A 244 -17.45 6.44 4.42
N GLY A 245 -18.70 6.82 4.12
CA GLY A 245 -18.99 7.86 3.12
C GLY A 245 -19.10 7.32 1.71
N GLU A 246 -19.13 8.22 0.73
CA GLU A 246 -19.32 7.88 -0.68
C GLU A 246 -17.97 7.74 -1.40
N GLY A 247 -17.67 6.63 -2.04
CA GLY A 247 -16.41 6.47 -2.78
C GLY A 247 -16.11 5.01 -3.13
N ASN A 248 -15.54 4.78 -4.30
CA ASN A 248 -15.14 3.44 -4.72
C ASN A 248 -13.83 3.03 -4.03
N ALA A 249 -13.72 1.74 -3.75
CA ALA A 249 -12.44 1.15 -3.34
C ALA A 249 -11.47 1.13 -4.54
N GLY A 250 -10.17 1.21 -4.26
CA GLY A 250 -9.15 1.38 -5.29
C GLY A 250 -8.65 0.04 -5.82
N GLN A 251 -7.81 0.10 -6.83
CA GLN A 251 -7.19 -1.07 -7.44
C GLN A 251 -5.96 -1.53 -6.66
N THR A 252 -5.80 -2.84 -6.51
CA THR A 252 -4.53 -3.47 -6.14
C THR A 252 -3.98 -4.25 -7.33
N LYS A 253 -2.81 -3.87 -7.84
CA LYS A 253 -2.10 -4.56 -8.92
C LYS A 253 -0.80 -5.17 -8.39
N ILE A 254 -0.60 -6.46 -8.64
CA ILE A 254 0.59 -7.20 -8.22
C ILE A 254 1.17 -7.91 -9.43
N THR A 255 2.40 -7.54 -9.80
CA THR A 255 3.18 -8.19 -10.85
C THR A 255 4.39 -8.85 -10.21
N ALA A 256 4.53 -10.17 -10.34
CA ALA A 256 5.70 -10.90 -9.85
C ALA A 256 6.21 -11.84 -10.95
N ASN A 257 7.29 -11.52 -11.66
CA ASN A 257 7.69 -12.29 -12.87
C ASN A 257 7.76 -13.80 -12.62
N SER A 258 8.43 -14.21 -11.54
CA SER A 258 8.59 -15.61 -11.18
C SER A 258 7.48 -16.11 -10.26
N ARG A 259 7.26 -15.46 -9.10
CA ARG A 259 6.39 -16.04 -8.06
C ARG A 259 5.82 -15.02 -7.09
N PHE A 260 4.55 -15.22 -6.74
CA PHE A 260 3.90 -14.55 -5.63
C PHE A 260 3.51 -15.57 -4.54
N LEU A 261 4.03 -15.39 -3.32
CA LEU A 261 3.57 -16.12 -2.13
C LEU A 261 2.77 -15.22 -1.19
N ALA A 262 1.64 -15.72 -0.72
CA ALA A 262 0.89 -15.14 0.35
C ALA A 262 0.58 -16.18 1.44
N ASP A 263 0.96 -15.88 2.67
CA ASP A 263 0.77 -16.73 3.85
C ASP A 263 0.12 -15.92 4.96
N ASN A 264 -1.00 -16.40 5.50
CA ASN A 264 -1.80 -15.74 6.54
C ASN A 264 -2.00 -14.23 6.30
N SER A 265 -2.30 -13.87 5.06
CA SER A 265 -2.28 -12.47 4.62
C SER A 265 -3.57 -12.01 3.98
N LYS A 266 -3.75 -10.69 3.83
CA LYS A 266 -4.99 -10.10 3.31
C LYS A 266 -4.70 -9.08 2.22
N ILE A 267 -5.40 -9.18 1.10
CA ILE A 267 -5.42 -8.18 0.01
C ILE A 267 -6.85 -7.72 -0.15
N LEU A 268 -7.14 -6.47 0.18
CA LEU A 268 -8.50 -6.01 0.44
C LEU A 268 -8.82 -4.71 -0.30
N THR A 269 -9.78 -4.78 -1.23
CA THR A 269 -10.32 -3.64 -1.99
C THR A 269 -11.83 -3.51 -1.74
N THR A 270 -12.22 -3.51 -0.47
CA THR A 270 -13.61 -3.60 -0.03
C THR A 270 -14.30 -2.26 0.19
N VAL A 271 -15.62 -2.27 0.11
CA VAL A 271 -16.48 -1.20 0.65
C VAL A 271 -17.08 -1.71 1.96
N ASP A 272 -16.72 -1.08 3.07
CA ASP A 272 -17.09 -1.53 4.42
C ASP A 272 -18.50 -1.02 4.83
N ASN A 273 -18.96 -1.45 6.00
CA ASN A 273 -20.28 -1.09 6.51
C ASN A 273 -20.38 0.42 6.80
N GLY A 274 -21.37 1.08 6.22
CA GLY A 274 -21.59 2.53 6.35
C GLY A 274 -20.98 3.36 5.22
N ALA A 275 -20.34 2.71 4.23
CA ALA A 275 -19.90 3.34 2.99
C ALA A 275 -20.86 3.08 1.82
N VAL A 276 -20.78 3.92 0.80
CA VAL A 276 -21.51 3.77 -0.47
C VAL A 276 -20.50 3.86 -1.60
N GLY A 277 -20.36 2.81 -2.40
CA GLY A 277 -19.42 2.76 -3.50
C GLY A 277 -19.21 1.34 -4.00
N ASN A 278 -18.47 1.19 -5.10
CA ASN A 278 -18.15 -0.14 -5.62
C ASN A 278 -16.83 -0.65 -5.04
N GLY A 279 -16.73 -1.97 -4.86
CA GLY A 279 -15.48 -2.67 -4.56
C GLY A 279 -14.43 -2.43 -5.66
N GLY A 280 -13.17 -2.35 -5.25
CA GLY A 280 -12.05 -2.04 -6.15
C GLY A 280 -11.46 -3.29 -6.79
N THR A 281 -10.74 -3.18 -7.89
CA THR A 281 -10.25 -4.38 -8.59
C THR A 281 -8.97 -4.96 -7.98
N ILE A 282 -8.78 -6.28 -8.10
CA ILE A 282 -7.50 -6.93 -7.79
C ILE A 282 -7.00 -7.64 -9.04
N ASP A 283 -5.80 -7.29 -9.50
CA ASP A 283 -5.14 -7.90 -10.65
C ASP A 283 -3.78 -8.46 -10.24
N ILE A 284 -3.63 -9.79 -10.34
CA ILE A 284 -2.40 -10.51 -9.99
C ILE A 284 -1.86 -11.17 -11.26
N THR A 285 -0.64 -10.83 -11.65
CA THR A 285 0.10 -11.47 -12.73
C THR A 285 1.41 -12.01 -12.20
N THR A 286 1.65 -13.31 -12.31
CA THR A 286 2.89 -13.93 -11.84
C THR A 286 3.21 -15.24 -12.56
N GLY A 287 4.42 -15.78 -12.54
CA GLY A 287 4.66 -17.16 -13.02
C GLY A 287 3.83 -18.18 -12.22
N PHE A 288 3.96 -18.16 -10.90
CA PHE A 288 3.24 -19.03 -9.97
C PHE A 288 2.66 -18.25 -8.77
N PHE A 289 1.39 -18.50 -8.45
CA PHE A 289 0.74 -17.90 -7.27
C PHE A 289 0.38 -18.97 -6.22
N SER A 290 0.77 -18.75 -4.97
CA SER A 290 0.34 -19.59 -3.83
C SER A 290 -0.18 -18.74 -2.69
N ALA A 291 -1.42 -19.00 -2.28
CA ALA A 291 -2.08 -18.39 -1.13
C ALA A 291 -2.45 -19.48 -0.11
N ILE A 292 -1.94 -19.40 1.11
CA ILE A 292 -2.14 -20.42 2.15
C ILE A 292 -2.53 -19.81 3.50
N ASN A 293 -2.96 -20.68 4.41
CA ASN A 293 -3.19 -20.43 5.83
C ASN A 293 -4.16 -19.26 6.07
N GLY A 294 -5.36 -19.35 5.49
CA GLY A 294 -6.40 -18.32 5.65
C GLY A 294 -6.14 -17.03 4.88
N THR A 295 -5.18 -17.02 3.95
CA THR A 295 -4.96 -15.87 3.07
C THR A 295 -6.23 -15.51 2.30
N ALA A 296 -6.60 -14.23 2.31
CA ALA A 296 -7.81 -13.74 1.66
C ALA A 296 -7.49 -12.66 0.61
N VAL A 297 -7.85 -12.94 -0.64
CA VAL A 297 -7.89 -11.97 -1.74
C VAL A 297 -9.34 -11.52 -1.90
N ARG A 298 -9.69 -10.29 -1.50
CA ARG A 298 -11.10 -9.89 -1.37
C ARG A 298 -11.38 -8.53 -1.98
N SER A 299 -12.34 -8.52 -2.91
CA SER A 299 -12.96 -7.36 -3.51
C SER A 299 -14.49 -7.39 -3.29
N SER A 300 -14.88 -7.36 -2.02
CA SER A 300 -16.28 -7.46 -1.59
C SER A 300 -16.91 -6.09 -1.28
N THR A 301 -18.24 -6.07 -1.24
CA THR A 301 -19.03 -4.97 -0.66
C THR A 301 -19.80 -5.46 0.57
N LEU A 302 -19.78 -4.66 1.63
CA LEU A 302 -20.51 -4.88 2.89
C LEU A 302 -21.64 -3.87 3.07
N SER A 303 -21.88 -3.00 2.08
CA SER A 303 -22.90 -1.96 2.14
C SER A 303 -23.51 -1.69 0.76
N GLN A 304 -23.72 -0.44 0.35
CA GLN A 304 -24.32 -0.13 -0.94
C GLN A 304 -23.27 0.03 -2.05
N GLY A 305 -23.46 -0.70 -3.15
CA GLY A 305 -22.65 -0.70 -4.37
C GLY A 305 -22.15 -2.09 -4.73
N ASN A 306 -21.65 -2.29 -5.96
CA ASN A 306 -21.26 -3.61 -6.45
C ASN A 306 -19.93 -4.09 -5.84
N ALA A 307 -19.74 -5.41 -5.72
CA ALA A 307 -18.42 -5.97 -5.46
C ALA A 307 -17.50 -5.76 -6.69
N GLY A 308 -16.18 -5.78 -6.48
CA GLY A 308 -15.21 -5.55 -7.56
C GLY A 308 -14.58 -6.85 -8.07
N ASN A 309 -14.01 -6.81 -9.27
CA ASN A 309 -13.52 -8.02 -9.92
C ASN A 309 -12.12 -8.43 -9.43
N VAL A 310 -11.84 -9.73 -9.45
CA VAL A 310 -10.52 -10.30 -9.19
C VAL A 310 -10.04 -11.08 -10.41
N LYS A 311 -8.86 -10.72 -10.93
CA LYS A 311 -8.19 -11.42 -12.02
C LYS A 311 -6.84 -11.97 -11.56
N ILE A 312 -6.59 -13.24 -11.88
CA ILE A 312 -5.32 -13.91 -11.60
C ILE A 312 -4.82 -14.57 -12.88
N THR A 313 -3.64 -14.15 -13.35
CA THR A 313 -2.94 -14.77 -14.47
C THR A 313 -1.64 -15.36 -13.96
N ALA A 314 -1.56 -16.69 -13.91
CA ALA A 314 -0.34 -17.38 -13.51
C ALA A 314 -0.06 -18.64 -14.33
N PRO A 315 0.71 -18.57 -15.43
CA PRO A 315 0.82 -19.65 -16.39
C PRO A 315 1.35 -20.94 -15.76
N ASP A 316 2.25 -20.90 -14.78
CA ASP A 316 2.85 -22.11 -14.21
C ASP A 316 1.93 -22.79 -13.18
N GLY A 317 1.13 -22.02 -12.45
CA GLY A 317 0.18 -22.59 -11.49
C GLY A 317 -0.42 -21.60 -10.49
N VAL A 318 -1.57 -21.99 -9.95
CA VAL A 318 -2.24 -21.32 -8.83
C VAL A 318 -2.61 -22.35 -7.76
N LEU A 319 -2.20 -22.08 -6.52
CA LEU A 319 -2.52 -22.90 -5.34
C LEU A 319 -3.26 -22.06 -4.30
N PHE A 320 -4.46 -22.51 -3.93
CA PHE A 320 -5.14 -22.12 -2.70
C PHE A 320 -5.25 -23.32 -1.75
N SER A 321 -4.90 -23.12 -0.48
CA SER A 321 -4.84 -24.16 0.53
C SER A 321 -5.15 -23.61 1.93
N THR A 322 -5.48 -24.51 2.86
CA THR A 322 -5.62 -24.22 4.29
C THR A 322 -6.55 -23.03 4.57
N GLY A 323 -7.76 -23.08 3.99
CA GLY A 323 -8.80 -22.08 4.17
C GLY A 323 -8.57 -20.74 3.47
N SER A 324 -7.57 -20.65 2.58
CA SER A 324 -7.35 -19.45 1.77
C SER A 324 -8.37 -19.32 0.62
N GLY A 325 -8.48 -18.14 0.02
CA GLY A 325 -9.41 -17.98 -1.08
C GLY A 325 -9.50 -16.59 -1.72
N VAL A 326 -10.34 -16.53 -2.75
CA VAL A 326 -10.71 -15.32 -3.48
C VAL A 326 -12.20 -15.04 -3.26
N PHE A 327 -12.52 -13.78 -2.96
CA PHE A 327 -13.87 -13.36 -2.60
C PHE A 327 -14.26 -12.06 -3.31
N SER A 328 -15.24 -12.13 -4.20
CA SER A 328 -15.85 -10.98 -4.90
C SER A 328 -17.35 -10.91 -4.58
N GLU A 329 -17.62 -10.81 -3.29
CA GLU A 329 -18.95 -11.09 -2.73
C GLU A 329 -19.71 -9.82 -2.34
N VAL A 330 -21.05 -9.89 -2.42
CA VAL A 330 -21.96 -8.95 -1.75
C VAL A 330 -22.40 -9.60 -0.44
N GLN A 331 -21.97 -9.05 0.69
CA GLN A 331 -22.17 -9.64 2.02
C GLN A 331 -23.62 -9.46 2.52
N GLN A 332 -23.96 -10.17 3.59
CA GLN A 332 -25.29 -10.08 4.21
C GLN A 332 -25.67 -8.64 4.56
N GLY A 333 -26.87 -8.22 4.15
CA GLY A 333 -27.39 -6.87 4.38
C GLY A 333 -26.83 -5.78 3.44
N ALA A 334 -25.85 -6.11 2.60
CA ALA A 334 -25.35 -5.23 1.54
C ALA A 334 -26.31 -5.20 0.34
N ARG A 335 -26.20 -4.20 -0.54
CA ARG A 335 -26.98 -4.10 -1.79
C ARG A 335 -26.06 -3.77 -2.95
N GLY A 336 -25.99 -4.67 -3.92
CA GLY A 336 -25.18 -4.57 -5.13
C GLY A 336 -25.08 -5.93 -5.82
N ASN A 337 -24.41 -5.97 -6.97
CA ASN A 337 -24.12 -7.22 -7.67
C ASN A 337 -22.71 -7.73 -7.30
N GLY A 338 -22.55 -9.06 -7.25
CA GLY A 338 -21.25 -9.72 -7.11
C GLY A 338 -20.33 -9.39 -8.30
N GLY A 339 -19.02 -9.34 -8.06
CA GLY A 339 -18.03 -9.10 -9.11
C GLY A 339 -17.42 -10.40 -9.62
N SER A 340 -16.77 -10.40 -10.78
CA SER A 340 -16.23 -11.63 -11.36
C SER A 340 -14.94 -12.11 -10.70
N ILE A 341 -14.72 -13.42 -10.76
CA ILE A 341 -13.42 -14.05 -10.49
C ILE A 341 -12.93 -14.71 -11.77
N ASP A 342 -11.81 -14.24 -12.31
CA ASP A 342 -11.21 -14.74 -13.55
C ASP A 342 -9.81 -15.31 -13.26
N ILE A 343 -9.61 -16.61 -13.46
CA ILE A 343 -8.31 -17.28 -13.24
C ILE A 343 -7.84 -17.97 -14.53
N ILE A 344 -6.61 -17.63 -14.95
CA ILE A 344 -5.94 -18.17 -16.13
C ILE A 344 -4.60 -18.77 -15.71
N THR A 345 -4.45 -20.10 -15.84
CA THR A 345 -3.25 -20.82 -15.35
C THR A 345 -3.13 -22.21 -15.96
N ASP A 346 -1.95 -22.81 -16.10
CA ASP A 346 -1.88 -24.22 -16.52
C ASP A 346 -2.46 -25.19 -15.47
N SER A 347 -2.33 -24.88 -14.18
CA SER A 347 -2.82 -25.75 -13.10
C SER A 347 -3.44 -24.94 -11.96
N LEU A 348 -4.72 -25.14 -11.71
CA LEU A 348 -5.45 -24.56 -10.59
C LEU A 348 -5.77 -25.64 -9.53
N SER A 349 -5.26 -25.48 -8.31
CA SER A 349 -5.54 -26.36 -7.17
C SER A 349 -6.20 -25.60 -6.03
N LEU A 350 -7.39 -26.03 -5.62
CA LEU A 350 -8.03 -25.61 -4.38
C LEU A 350 -8.11 -26.82 -3.45
N ASN A 351 -7.41 -26.77 -2.33
CA ASN A 351 -7.44 -27.85 -1.34
C ASN A 351 -7.64 -27.36 0.09
N GLN A 352 -7.91 -28.28 1.01
CA GLN A 352 -7.99 -28.01 2.46
C GLN A 352 -8.91 -26.83 2.79
N ASN A 353 -10.17 -26.91 2.32
CA ASN A 353 -11.21 -25.89 2.48
C ASN A 353 -10.93 -24.53 1.79
N ALA A 354 -10.06 -24.51 0.78
CA ALA A 354 -9.86 -23.33 -0.05
C ALA A 354 -11.10 -22.97 -0.88
N GLN A 355 -11.31 -21.67 -1.13
CA GLN A 355 -12.56 -21.17 -1.71
C GLN A 355 -12.35 -20.10 -2.80
N LEU A 356 -13.15 -20.16 -3.85
CA LEU A 356 -13.39 -19.06 -4.78
C LEU A 356 -14.88 -18.72 -4.73
N SER A 357 -15.22 -17.49 -4.37
CA SER A 357 -16.63 -17.10 -4.19
C SER A 357 -16.94 -15.73 -4.78
N SER A 358 -17.87 -15.72 -5.73
CA SER A 358 -18.48 -14.53 -6.32
C SER A 358 -19.96 -14.40 -5.87
N SER A 359 -20.25 -14.95 -4.69
CA SER A 359 -21.62 -15.12 -4.20
C SER A 359 -22.21 -13.81 -3.67
N THR A 360 -23.55 -13.75 -3.65
CA THR A 360 -24.31 -12.66 -3.03
C THR A 360 -25.16 -13.22 -1.88
N SER A 361 -24.82 -12.82 -0.66
CA SER A 361 -25.63 -13.03 0.53
C SER A 361 -26.42 -11.79 0.95
N GLY A 362 -26.25 -10.68 0.21
CA GLY A 362 -27.04 -9.46 0.28
C GLY A 362 -28.11 -9.38 -0.83
N PHE A 363 -28.55 -8.15 -1.13
CA PHE A 363 -29.47 -7.86 -2.24
C PHE A 363 -28.74 -7.66 -3.56
N GLY A 364 -28.99 -8.53 -4.54
CA GLY A 364 -28.54 -8.36 -5.93
C GLY A 364 -28.17 -9.70 -6.58
N THR A 365 -27.62 -9.66 -7.79
CA THR A 365 -27.18 -10.88 -8.47
C THR A 365 -25.81 -11.30 -7.95
N ALA A 366 -25.51 -12.61 -7.91
CA ALA A 366 -24.14 -13.09 -7.76
C ALA A 366 -23.36 -12.81 -9.06
N GLY A 367 -22.03 -12.76 -8.97
CA GLY A 367 -21.16 -12.63 -10.12
C GLY A 367 -20.67 -13.98 -10.63
N ASP A 368 -19.91 -13.93 -11.73
CA ASP A 368 -19.44 -15.13 -12.42
C ASP A 368 -18.05 -15.58 -11.92
N VAL A 369 -17.77 -16.88 -12.05
CA VAL A 369 -16.43 -17.44 -11.87
C VAL A 369 -15.98 -18.11 -13.16
N ASN A 370 -14.92 -17.59 -13.78
CA ASN A 370 -14.36 -18.11 -15.02
C ASN A 370 -12.97 -18.70 -14.78
N LEU A 371 -12.82 -19.99 -15.03
CA LEU A 371 -11.58 -20.73 -14.85
C LEU A 371 -11.10 -21.24 -16.20
N THR A 372 -9.94 -20.77 -16.66
CA THR A 372 -9.26 -21.26 -17.85
C THR A 372 -7.97 -21.94 -17.43
N THR A 373 -7.92 -23.27 -17.52
CA THR A 373 -6.76 -24.03 -17.06
C THR A 373 -6.54 -25.34 -17.80
N LYS A 374 -5.33 -25.93 -17.79
CA LYS A 374 -5.17 -27.30 -18.32
C LYS A 374 -5.68 -28.31 -17.29
N THR A 375 -5.37 -28.13 -16.01
CA THR A 375 -5.82 -29.01 -14.93
C THR A 375 -6.46 -28.22 -13.79
N LEU A 376 -7.73 -28.53 -13.49
CA LEU A 376 -8.42 -28.08 -12.29
C LEU A 376 -8.47 -29.22 -11.27
N SER A 377 -8.00 -28.98 -10.04
CA SER A 377 -8.20 -29.91 -8.91
C SER A 377 -8.92 -29.24 -7.75
N LEU A 378 -10.07 -29.80 -7.35
CA LEU A 378 -10.80 -29.44 -6.13
C LEU A 378 -10.74 -30.63 -5.16
N GLU A 379 -9.98 -30.48 -4.09
CA GLU A 379 -9.67 -31.55 -3.15
C GLU A 379 -9.97 -31.15 -1.70
N SER A 380 -10.28 -32.12 -0.85
CA SER A 380 -10.36 -31.89 0.61
C SER A 380 -11.16 -30.64 1.03
N GLY A 381 -12.33 -30.43 0.44
CA GLY A 381 -13.21 -29.28 0.72
C GLY A 381 -13.00 -28.06 -0.19
N GLY A 382 -12.16 -28.16 -1.23
CA GLY A 382 -11.96 -27.10 -2.21
C GLY A 382 -13.27 -26.72 -2.93
N ARG A 383 -13.64 -25.44 -2.93
CA ARG A 383 -14.96 -24.99 -3.39
C ARG A 383 -14.91 -23.80 -4.35
N VAL A 384 -15.79 -23.82 -5.35
CA VAL A 384 -16.12 -22.67 -6.18
C VAL A 384 -17.61 -22.34 -6.05
N SER A 385 -17.96 -21.08 -5.79
CA SER A 385 -19.35 -20.67 -5.59
C SER A 385 -19.71 -19.35 -6.27
N ALA A 386 -20.91 -19.32 -6.85
CA ALA A 386 -21.54 -18.15 -7.47
C ALA A 386 -23.03 -18.09 -7.07
N THR A 387 -23.34 -18.31 -5.79
CA THR A 387 -24.73 -18.47 -5.30
C THR A 387 -25.35 -17.13 -4.91
N ALA A 388 -26.67 -17.00 -5.07
CA ALA A 388 -27.44 -15.91 -4.48
C ALA A 388 -28.33 -16.49 -3.37
N THR A 389 -28.20 -16.02 -2.11
CA THR A 389 -28.84 -16.70 -0.96
C THR A 389 -29.85 -15.87 -0.17
N GLU A 390 -29.96 -14.55 -0.40
CA GLU A 390 -30.93 -13.73 0.34
C GLU A 390 -32.33 -13.81 -0.31
N THR A 391 -33.29 -14.38 0.44
CA THR A 391 -34.67 -14.68 0.03
C THR A 391 -35.52 -13.45 -0.32
N ALA A 392 -35.04 -12.25 -0.03
CA ALA A 392 -35.73 -10.98 -0.31
C ALA A 392 -35.27 -10.33 -1.64
N SER A 393 -34.38 -10.97 -2.39
CA SER A 393 -33.86 -10.44 -3.66
C SER A 393 -34.35 -11.27 -4.86
N GLU A 394 -34.74 -10.59 -5.95
CA GLU A 394 -34.90 -11.20 -7.29
C GLU A 394 -33.53 -11.58 -7.92
N GLY A 395 -32.48 -11.67 -7.09
CA GLY A 395 -31.11 -11.88 -7.51
C GLY A 395 -30.91 -13.27 -8.11
N LYS A 396 -30.24 -13.33 -9.26
CA LYS A 396 -29.83 -14.58 -9.90
C LYS A 396 -28.45 -14.98 -9.41
N ALA A 397 -28.24 -16.29 -9.24
CA ALA A 397 -26.94 -16.91 -9.16
C ALA A 397 -26.12 -16.57 -10.41
N GLY A 398 -24.81 -16.48 -10.24
CA GLY A 398 -23.87 -16.32 -11.34
C GLY A 398 -23.57 -17.66 -12.01
N ILE A 399 -22.76 -17.58 -13.06
CA ILE A 399 -22.33 -18.73 -13.84
C ILE A 399 -20.91 -19.12 -13.41
N ILE A 400 -20.68 -20.43 -13.28
CA ILE A 400 -19.34 -20.99 -13.14
C ILE A 400 -18.95 -21.60 -14.49
N THR A 401 -17.98 -20.98 -15.16
CA THR A 401 -17.45 -21.45 -16.45
C THR A 401 -16.08 -22.07 -16.23
N VAL A 402 -15.92 -23.34 -16.64
CA VAL A 402 -14.64 -24.05 -16.58
C VAL A 402 -14.24 -24.49 -17.98
N THR A 403 -13.11 -23.98 -18.46
CA THR A 403 -12.44 -24.46 -19.68
C THR A 403 -11.18 -25.19 -19.24
N ALA A 404 -11.21 -26.54 -19.28
CA ALA A 404 -10.06 -27.36 -18.91
C ALA A 404 -9.92 -28.69 -19.64
N ASP A 405 -8.68 -29.16 -19.77
CA ASP A 405 -8.37 -30.48 -20.33
C ASP A 405 -8.69 -31.60 -19.32
N ARG A 406 -8.49 -31.31 -18.03
CA ARG A 406 -8.76 -32.24 -16.92
C ARG A 406 -9.38 -31.52 -15.73
N VAL A 407 -10.43 -32.13 -15.18
CA VAL A 407 -11.06 -31.72 -13.91
C VAL A 407 -11.04 -32.90 -12.94
N ASN A 408 -10.40 -32.71 -11.79
CA ASN A 408 -10.34 -33.65 -10.68
C ASN A 408 -11.18 -33.11 -9.51
N LEU A 409 -12.21 -33.85 -9.10
CA LEU A 409 -13.03 -33.52 -7.93
C LEU A 409 -12.93 -34.67 -6.95
N SER A 410 -12.35 -34.43 -5.77
CA SER A 410 -12.20 -35.47 -4.76
C SER A 410 -12.32 -34.94 -3.33
N GLY A 411 -12.71 -35.81 -2.41
CA GLY A 411 -12.90 -35.45 -1.00
C GLY A 411 -14.28 -34.87 -0.69
N LYS A 412 -14.63 -34.91 0.60
CA LYS A 412 -15.94 -34.45 1.10
C LYS A 412 -16.05 -32.93 0.93
N ASN A 413 -17.21 -32.46 0.50
CA ASN A 413 -17.55 -31.03 0.30
C ASN A 413 -16.74 -30.30 -0.77
N SER A 414 -15.88 -30.99 -1.52
CA SER A 414 -15.24 -30.42 -2.71
C SER A 414 -16.27 -30.30 -3.83
N GLY A 415 -16.28 -29.17 -4.53
CA GLY A 415 -17.18 -29.00 -5.67
C GLY A 415 -17.46 -27.57 -6.08
N MET A 416 -18.37 -27.44 -7.03
CA MET A 416 -18.80 -26.18 -7.61
C MET A 416 -20.30 -26.03 -7.38
N SER A 417 -20.77 -24.84 -6.96
CA SER A 417 -22.19 -24.59 -6.70
C SER A 417 -22.65 -23.21 -7.14
N TYR A 418 -23.75 -23.16 -7.88
CA TYR A 418 -24.49 -21.96 -8.26
C TYR A 418 -25.97 -22.30 -8.05
N ASN A 419 -26.65 -21.60 -7.14
CA ASN A 419 -28.05 -21.85 -6.78
C ASN A 419 -28.70 -20.51 -6.40
N ASN A 420 -30.00 -20.42 -6.65
CA ASN A 420 -30.90 -19.38 -6.13
C ASN A 420 -31.61 -19.88 -4.86
#